data_AF-A0A5M9RER8-F1
#
_entry.id   AF-A0A5M9RER8-F1
#
_cell.length_a   1.000
_cell.length_b   1.000
_cell.length_c   1.000
_cell.angle_alpha   90.00
_cell.angle_beta   90.00
_cell.angle_gamma   90.00
#
_symmetry.space_group_name_H-M   'P 1'
#
loop_
_entity.id
_entity.type
_entity.pdbx_description
1 polymer ?
#
loop_
_entity_poly.entity_id
_entity_poly.type
_entity_poly.pdbx_seq_one_letter_code
_entity_poly.pdbx_strand_id
1 'polypeptide(L)'
;MMTDRDKAIAKVQKLMSLAENAGNENEAANAFAKARLFMKKHSLSLSDIYTPESAQPPSVPSEKTPVKQPPKPMTAEERHREMGRRKQQEEQRLRELQALVAQQRQRELQRQREQQALRELEKRQEIKKQQQQQTPQERENQPEPVRTESQILPQQPPIPPEAPHFSRDKAPSESNVRQFIIGKIKNVLVMRNIPLVLIAAVMIFFVIYIVYLQ
;
A
#
# COMPACT_ATOMS: atom_id res chain seq x y z
N MET A 1 19.07 -38.57 -37.28
CA MET A 1 18.07 -38.39 -36.20
C MET A 1 18.33 -37.03 -35.57
N MET A 2 17.30 -36.18 -35.36
CA MET A 2 17.50 -34.89 -34.69
C MET A 2 17.86 -35.11 -33.23
N THR A 3 19.00 -34.58 -32.80
CA THR A 3 19.43 -34.66 -31.40
C THR A 3 18.53 -33.77 -30.55
N ASP A 4 18.45 -34.04 -29.24
CA ASP A 4 17.70 -33.18 -28.33
C ASP A 4 18.30 -31.78 -28.19
N ARG A 5 19.58 -31.62 -28.54
CA ARG A 5 20.25 -30.33 -28.70
C ARG A 5 19.72 -29.57 -29.92
N ASP A 6 19.56 -30.23 -31.07
CA ASP A 6 19.02 -29.60 -32.29
C ASP A 6 17.58 -29.12 -32.11
N LYS A 7 16.74 -29.95 -31.48
CA LYS A 7 15.37 -29.57 -31.12
C LYS A 7 15.36 -28.37 -30.17
N ALA A 8 16.36 -28.29 -29.30
CA ALA A 8 16.44 -27.19 -28.36
C ALA A 8 16.86 -25.88 -29.03
N ILE A 9 17.83 -25.93 -29.94
CA ILE A 9 18.25 -24.79 -30.76
C ILE A 9 17.06 -24.26 -31.58
N ALA A 10 16.32 -25.13 -32.26
CA ALA A 10 15.15 -24.74 -33.04
C ALA A 10 14.06 -24.04 -32.19
N LYS A 11 13.86 -24.49 -30.93
CA LYS A 11 12.93 -23.84 -29.99
C LYS A 11 13.41 -22.46 -29.57
N VAL A 12 14.70 -22.28 -29.31
CA VAL A 12 15.26 -20.97 -28.97
C VAL A 12 15.14 -20.02 -30.15
N GLN A 13 15.51 -20.44 -31.36
CA GLN A 13 15.36 -19.64 -32.58
C GLN A 13 13.90 -19.20 -32.78
N LYS A 14 12.96 -20.13 -32.62
CA LYS A 14 11.53 -19.81 -32.69
C LYS A 14 11.10 -18.77 -31.66
N LEU A 15 11.56 -18.88 -30.41
CA LEU A 15 11.24 -17.90 -29.37
C LEU A 15 11.86 -16.53 -29.66
N MET A 16 13.07 -16.48 -30.21
CA MET A 16 13.71 -15.23 -30.63
C MET A 16 12.95 -14.58 -31.79
N SER A 17 12.53 -15.35 -32.81
CA SER A 17 11.68 -14.85 -33.89
C SER A 17 10.31 -14.38 -33.40
N LEU A 18 9.73 -15.03 -32.40
CA LEU A 18 8.49 -14.57 -31.76
C LEU A 18 8.70 -13.23 -31.05
N ALA A 19 9.84 -13.07 -30.36
CA ALA A 19 10.15 -11.84 -29.66
C ALA A 19 10.35 -10.67 -30.63
N GLU A 20 11.02 -10.90 -31.76
CA GLU A 20 11.23 -9.90 -32.82
C GLU A 20 9.92 -9.50 -33.52
N ASN A 21 9.02 -10.46 -33.72
CA ASN A 21 7.75 -10.21 -34.40
C ASN A 21 6.63 -9.74 -33.48
N ALA A 22 6.83 -9.76 -32.16
CA ALA A 22 5.86 -9.36 -31.17
C ALA A 22 5.43 -7.90 -31.38
N GLY A 23 4.12 -7.65 -31.31
CA GLY A 23 3.56 -6.30 -31.42
C GLY A 23 3.61 -5.50 -30.12
N ASN A 24 4.12 -6.10 -29.03
CA ASN A 24 4.08 -5.56 -27.68
C ASN A 24 5.37 -5.89 -26.94
N GLU A 25 5.92 -4.91 -26.23
CA GLU A 25 7.15 -5.03 -25.44
C GLU A 25 7.05 -6.13 -24.37
N ASN A 26 5.88 -6.29 -23.77
CA ASN A 26 5.65 -7.34 -22.76
C ASN A 26 5.71 -8.76 -23.37
N GLU A 27 5.22 -8.92 -24.60
CA GLU A 27 5.25 -10.20 -25.31
C GLU A 27 6.67 -10.54 -25.76
N ALA A 28 7.40 -9.53 -26.27
CA ALA A 28 8.81 -9.67 -26.61
C ALA A 28 9.65 -10.07 -25.38
N ALA A 29 9.46 -9.39 -24.25
CA ALA A 29 10.16 -9.68 -23.00
C ALA A 29 9.88 -11.12 -22.49
N ASN A 30 8.62 -11.56 -22.58
CA ASN A 30 8.25 -12.93 -22.18
C ASN A 30 8.89 -13.98 -23.11
N ALA A 31 8.87 -13.74 -24.42
CA ALA A 31 9.51 -14.63 -25.40
C ALA A 31 11.04 -14.70 -25.19
N PHE A 32 11.72 -13.57 -24.96
CA PHE A 32 13.14 -13.54 -24.61
C PHE A 32 13.45 -14.23 -23.27
N ALA A 33 12.62 -14.02 -22.25
CA ALA A 33 12.78 -14.68 -20.95
C ALA A 33 12.67 -16.21 -21.09
N LYS A 34 11.70 -16.69 -21.88
CA LYS A 34 11.55 -18.11 -22.22
C LYS A 34 12.75 -18.62 -23.00
N ALA A 35 13.24 -17.88 -24.01
CA ALA A 35 14.41 -18.25 -24.80
C ALA A 35 15.64 -18.42 -23.90
N ARG A 36 15.92 -17.43 -23.05
CA ARG A 36 17.06 -17.44 -22.12
C ARG A 36 16.99 -18.57 -21.10
N LEU A 37 15.81 -18.85 -20.55
CA LEU A 37 15.63 -19.97 -19.62
C LEU A 37 15.89 -21.30 -20.32
N PHE A 38 15.41 -21.43 -21.56
CA PHE A 38 15.55 -22.64 -22.35
C PHE A 38 17.01 -22.88 -22.78
N MET A 39 17.72 -21.82 -23.16
CA MET A 39 19.16 -21.84 -23.39
C MET A 39 19.93 -22.33 -22.16
N LYS A 40 19.64 -21.77 -20.98
CA LYS A 40 20.26 -22.18 -19.72
C LYS A 40 20.02 -23.66 -19.41
N LYS A 41 18.80 -24.15 -19.63
CA LYS A 41 18.45 -25.56 -19.37
C LYS A 41 19.23 -26.53 -20.26
N HIS A 42 19.45 -26.17 -21.52
CA HIS A 42 20.10 -27.03 -22.51
C HIS A 42 21.60 -26.71 -22.68
N SER A 43 22.18 -25.89 -21.80
CA SER A 43 23.57 -25.42 -21.87
C SER A 43 23.95 -24.88 -23.25
N LEU A 44 23.02 -24.15 -23.88
CA LEU A 44 23.19 -23.52 -25.18
C LEU A 44 23.70 -22.09 -25.00
N SER A 45 24.74 -21.74 -25.75
CA SER A 45 25.23 -20.38 -25.90
C SER A 45 24.60 -19.72 -27.14
N LEU A 46 24.73 -18.39 -27.26
CA LEU A 46 24.31 -17.69 -28.47
C LEU A 46 25.09 -18.18 -29.70
N SER A 47 26.36 -18.55 -29.54
CA SER A 47 27.18 -19.11 -30.61
C SER A 47 26.63 -20.43 -31.17
N ASP A 48 26.02 -21.26 -30.32
CA ASP A 48 25.36 -22.50 -30.75
C ASP A 48 24.08 -22.23 -31.59
N ILE A 49 23.43 -21.09 -31.34
CA ILE A 49 22.18 -20.69 -32.01
C ILE A 49 22.47 -20.01 -33.35
N TYR A 50 23.58 -19.27 -33.40
CA TYR A 50 24.11 -18.58 -34.57
C TYR A 50 25.30 -19.35 -35.16
N THR A 51 25.11 -20.62 -35.48
CA THR A 51 26.09 -21.36 -36.30
C THR A 51 25.83 -21.01 -37.77
N PRO A 52 26.82 -20.54 -38.56
CA PRO A 52 26.64 -20.29 -39.98
C PRO A 52 26.74 -21.61 -40.74
N GLU A 53 25.78 -22.52 -40.55
CA GLU A 53 25.70 -23.72 -41.40
C GLU A 53 24.73 -23.47 -42.55
N SER A 54 25.36 -23.14 -43.68
CA SER A 54 24.86 -23.31 -45.04
C SER A 54 24.16 -24.67 -45.20
N ALA A 55 22.84 -24.71 -45.03
CA ALA A 55 21.90 -25.69 -45.61
C ALA A 55 20.49 -25.51 -45.02
N GLN A 56 19.88 -24.32 -45.17
CA GLN A 56 18.41 -24.28 -45.23
C GLN A 56 18.02 -24.44 -46.71
N PRO A 57 17.19 -25.43 -47.09
CA PRO A 57 16.63 -25.47 -48.43
C PRO A 57 15.83 -24.19 -48.69
N PRO A 58 15.76 -23.71 -49.95
CA PRO A 58 15.07 -22.47 -50.28
C PRO A 58 13.63 -22.55 -49.81
N SER A 59 13.29 -21.54 -49.02
CA SER A 59 11.98 -21.13 -48.56
C SER A 59 10.87 -21.54 -49.52
N VAL A 60 9.89 -22.29 -49.00
CA VAL A 60 8.53 -22.25 -49.53
C VAL A 60 8.13 -20.78 -49.75
N PRO A 61 7.45 -20.43 -50.86
CA PRO A 61 6.97 -19.08 -51.08
C PRO A 61 5.91 -18.79 -50.02
N SER A 62 6.34 -18.20 -48.91
CA SER A 62 5.43 -17.74 -47.88
C SER A 62 4.59 -16.65 -48.53
N GLU A 63 3.34 -16.99 -48.78
CA GLU A 63 2.27 -16.06 -49.13
C GLU A 63 2.46 -14.75 -48.38
N LYS A 64 2.65 -13.68 -49.16
CA LYS A 64 2.37 -12.28 -48.82
C LYS A 64 2.65 -11.95 -47.35
N THR A 65 3.91 -11.73 -47.03
CA THR A 65 4.27 -10.86 -45.90
C THR A 65 3.48 -9.56 -46.08
N PRO A 66 2.54 -9.20 -45.19
CA PRO A 66 2.08 -7.83 -45.16
C PRO A 66 3.33 -7.05 -44.79
N VAL A 67 3.81 -6.21 -45.70
CA VAL A 67 4.82 -5.20 -45.40
C VAL A 67 4.35 -4.51 -44.12
N LYS A 68 4.98 -4.83 -42.98
CA LYS A 68 4.75 -4.15 -41.70
C LYS A 68 5.17 -2.71 -41.99
N GLN A 69 4.20 -1.89 -42.35
CA GLN A 69 4.39 -0.46 -42.47
C GLN A 69 5.02 0.00 -41.14
N PRO A 70 6.05 0.86 -41.17
CA PRO A 70 6.55 1.48 -39.95
C PRO A 70 5.34 2.02 -39.18
N PRO A 71 5.28 1.85 -37.83
CA PRO A 71 4.13 2.27 -37.04
C PRO A 71 3.79 3.69 -37.46
N LYS A 72 2.58 3.86 -38.01
CA LYS A 72 2.17 5.10 -38.64
C LYS A 72 2.46 6.22 -37.63
N PRO A 73 3.29 7.22 -37.98
CA PRO A 73 3.68 8.25 -37.03
C PRO A 73 2.41 8.85 -36.46
N MET A 74 2.23 8.64 -35.15
CA MET A 74 1.03 9.02 -34.45
C MET A 74 0.83 10.52 -34.65
N THR A 75 -0.30 10.90 -35.24
CA THR A 75 -0.57 12.31 -35.52
C THR A 75 -0.66 13.09 -34.21
N ALA A 76 -0.35 14.39 -34.23
CA ALA A 76 -0.38 15.22 -33.02
C ALA A 76 -1.76 15.17 -32.31
N GLU A 77 -2.83 15.04 -33.10
CA GLU A 77 -4.21 14.90 -32.60
C GLU A 77 -4.45 13.55 -31.91
N GLU A 78 -3.97 12.44 -32.49
CA GLU A 78 -4.04 11.13 -31.86
C GLU A 78 -3.21 11.08 -30.57
N ARG A 79 -2.02 11.70 -30.56
CA ARG A 79 -1.17 11.78 -29.36
C ARG A 79 -1.87 12.53 -28.21
N HIS A 80 -2.57 13.63 -28.51
CA HIS A 80 -3.30 14.38 -27.50
C HIS A 80 -4.47 13.58 -26.92
N ARG A 81 -5.19 12.83 -27.76
CA ARG A 81 -6.25 11.91 -27.32
C ARG A 81 -5.72 10.77 -26.45
N GLU A 82 -4.61 10.14 -26.83
CA GLU A 82 -4.00 9.08 -26.02
C GLU A 82 -3.43 9.62 -24.70
N MET A 83 -2.79 10.79 -24.72
CA MET A 83 -2.31 11.45 -23.50
C MET A 83 -3.47 11.74 -22.54
N GLY A 84 -4.61 12.21 -23.06
CA GLY A 84 -5.83 12.41 -22.25
C GLY A 84 -6.31 11.12 -21.59
N ARG A 85 -6.32 10.00 -22.32
CA ARG A 85 -6.70 8.69 -21.76
C ARG A 85 -5.70 8.17 -20.74
N ARG A 86 -4.39 8.28 -21.01
CA ARG A 86 -3.34 7.88 -20.07
C ARG A 86 -3.43 8.69 -18.78
N LYS A 87 -3.60 10.00 -18.89
CA LYS A 87 -3.75 10.89 -17.73
C LYS A 87 -4.96 10.51 -16.88
N GLN A 88 -6.09 10.17 -17.50
CA GLN A 88 -7.26 9.66 -16.76
C GLN A 88 -6.99 8.33 -16.06
N GLN A 89 -6.29 7.40 -16.71
CA GLN A 89 -5.91 6.13 -16.11
C GLN A 89 -4.94 6.31 -14.93
N GLU A 90 -3.96 7.20 -15.07
CA GLU A 90 -3.02 7.53 -14.00
C GLU A 90 -3.73 8.18 -12.81
N GLU A 91 -4.67 9.10 -13.06
CA GLU A 91 -5.47 9.73 -12.02
C GLU A 91 -6.35 8.71 -11.28
N GLN A 92 -6.97 7.77 -12.01
CA GLN A 92 -7.72 6.67 -11.40
C GLN A 92 -6.82 5.78 -10.53
N ARG A 93 -5.66 5.38 -11.04
CA ARG A 93 -4.65 4.60 -10.29
C ARG A 93 -4.21 5.31 -9.02
N LEU A 94 -3.97 6.62 -9.09
CA LEU A 94 -3.54 7.42 -7.95
C LEU A 94 -4.65 7.50 -6.89
N ARG A 95 -5.90 7.63 -7.31
CA ARG A 95 -7.07 7.63 -6.43
C ARG A 95 -7.27 6.28 -5.73
N GLU A 96 -7.12 5.18 -6.46
CA GLU A 96 -7.18 3.84 -5.89
C GLU A 96 -6.06 3.62 -4.85
N LEU A 97 -4.84 4.05 -5.17
CA LEU A 97 -3.71 3.93 -4.24
C LEU A 97 -3.95 4.76 -2.97
N GLN A 98 -4.46 5.98 -3.11
CA GLN A 98 -4.83 6.81 -1.97
C GLN A 98 -5.94 6.17 -1.12
N ALA A 99 -6.95 5.57 -1.75
CA ALA A 99 -8.03 4.88 -1.06
C ALA A 99 -7.52 3.67 -0.27
N LEU A 100 -6.60 2.89 -0.84
CA LEU A 100 -5.96 1.77 -0.15
C LEU A 100 -5.15 2.22 1.07
N VAL A 101 -4.36 3.28 0.94
CA VAL A 101 -3.59 3.85 2.06
C VAL A 101 -4.52 4.38 3.15
N ALA A 102 -5.60 5.08 2.78
CA ALA A 102 -6.59 5.56 3.73
C ALA A 102 -7.29 4.41 4.47
N GLN A 103 -7.65 3.34 3.75
CA GLN A 103 -8.26 2.14 4.32
C GLN A 103 -7.30 1.43 5.29
N GLN A 104 -6.03 1.29 4.92
CA GLN A 104 -5.01 0.68 5.78
C GLN A 104 -4.85 1.47 7.08
N ARG A 105 -4.76 2.80 6.98
CA ARG A 105 -4.64 3.69 8.14
C ARG A 105 -5.87 3.61 9.05
N GLN A 106 -7.07 3.50 8.49
CA GLN A 106 -8.28 3.29 9.29
C GLN A 106 -8.25 1.97 10.06
N ARG A 107 -7.83 0.87 9.43
CA ARG A 107 -7.66 -0.42 10.12
C ARG A 107 -6.64 -0.35 11.24
N GLU A 108 -5.53 0.35 11.04
CA GLU A 108 -4.52 0.53 12.09
C GLU A 108 -5.07 1.32 13.27
N LEU A 109 -5.79 2.41 13.03
CA LEU A 109 -6.45 3.18 14.08
C LEU A 109 -7.50 2.34 14.83
N GLN A 110 -8.26 1.51 14.11
CA GLN A 110 -9.23 0.61 14.72
C GLN A 110 -8.55 -0.41 15.64
N ARG A 111 -7.49 -1.07 15.15
CA ARG A 111 -6.68 -2.00 15.97
C ARG A 111 -6.07 -1.31 17.19
N GLN A 112 -5.62 -0.06 17.06
CA GLN A 112 -5.06 0.70 18.17
C GLN A 112 -6.13 1.01 19.23
N ARG A 113 -7.35 1.38 18.81
CA ARG A 113 -8.48 1.57 19.73
C ARG A 113 -8.87 0.28 20.44
N GLU A 114 -8.90 -0.84 19.74
CA GLU A 114 -9.21 -2.15 20.34
C GLU A 114 -8.15 -2.54 21.37
N GLN A 115 -6.86 -2.36 21.07
CA GLN A 115 -5.80 -2.59 22.05
C GLN A 115 -5.92 -1.70 23.28
N GLN A 116 -6.31 -0.43 23.09
CA GLN A 116 -6.53 0.49 24.20
C GLN A 116 -7.72 0.06 25.06
N ALA A 117 -8.82 -0.39 24.44
CA ALA A 117 -9.98 -0.91 25.14
C ALA A 117 -9.66 -2.19 25.92
N LEU A 118 -8.87 -3.11 25.34
CA LEU A 118 -8.41 -4.32 26.03
C LEU A 118 -7.55 -3.99 27.25
N ARG A 119 -6.61 -3.03 27.13
CA ARG A 119 -5.79 -2.59 28.25
C ARG A 119 -6.63 -1.92 29.35
N GLU A 120 -7.68 -1.18 28.99
CA GLU A 120 -8.60 -0.61 29.99
C GLU A 120 -9.39 -1.72 30.70
N LEU A 121 -9.87 -2.72 29.98
CA LEU A 121 -10.56 -3.87 30.56
C LEU A 121 -9.65 -4.67 31.49
N GLU A 122 -8.39 -4.89 31.10
CA GLU A 122 -7.38 -5.54 31.93
C GLU A 122 -7.17 -4.77 33.24
N LYS A 123 -6.94 -3.44 33.17
CA LYS A 123 -6.83 -2.59 34.37
C LYS A 123 -8.08 -2.66 35.25
N ARG A 124 -9.28 -2.64 34.66
CA ARG A 124 -10.52 -2.78 35.43
C ARG A 124 -10.61 -4.13 36.12
N GLN A 125 -10.18 -5.22 35.48
CA GLN A 125 -10.12 -6.53 36.10
C GLN A 125 -9.10 -6.58 37.25
N GLU A 126 -7.92 -5.98 37.09
CA GLU A 126 -6.92 -5.89 38.15
C GLU A 126 -7.44 -5.12 39.37
N ILE A 127 -8.07 -3.96 39.15
CA ILE A 127 -8.71 -3.18 40.23
C ILE A 127 -9.78 -4.01 40.94
N LYS A 128 -10.62 -4.73 40.17
CA LYS A 128 -11.67 -5.58 40.73
C LYS A 128 -11.08 -6.73 41.55
N LYS A 129 -9.99 -7.35 41.11
CA LYS A 129 -9.25 -8.39 41.87
C LYS A 129 -8.62 -7.83 43.15
N GLN A 130 -8.02 -6.63 43.09
CA GLN A 130 -7.46 -5.97 44.27
C GLN A 130 -8.54 -5.64 45.30
N GLN A 131 -9.69 -5.09 44.88
CA GLN A 131 -10.82 -4.87 45.80
C GLN A 131 -11.30 -6.18 46.43
N GLN A 132 -11.40 -7.26 45.64
CA GLN A 132 -11.84 -8.56 46.16
C GLN A 132 -10.86 -9.18 47.17
N GLN A 133 -9.55 -8.96 47.02
CA GLN A 133 -8.53 -9.36 47.99
C GLN A 133 -8.51 -8.50 49.27
N GLN A 134 -9.00 -7.26 49.21
CA GLN A 134 -9.16 -6.41 50.41
C GLN A 134 -10.50 -6.63 51.14
N THR A 135 -11.42 -7.43 50.58
CA THR A 135 -12.74 -7.73 51.18
C THR A 135 -12.87 -9.11 51.90
N PRO A 136 -11.92 -9.60 52.73
CA PRO A 136 -12.25 -10.67 53.68
C PRO A 136 -12.58 -10.26 55.12
N GLN A 137 -12.36 -9.02 55.58
CA GLN A 137 -12.52 -8.71 57.02
C GLN A 137 -13.71 -7.83 57.43
N GLU A 138 -14.40 -7.15 56.52
CA GLU A 138 -15.47 -6.21 56.89
C GLU A 138 -16.89 -6.75 56.63
N ARG A 139 -17.10 -8.07 56.79
CA ARG A 139 -18.45 -8.67 56.75
C ARG A 139 -18.83 -9.55 57.94
N GLU A 140 -17.93 -9.77 58.90
CA GLU A 140 -18.23 -10.60 60.09
C GLU A 140 -18.74 -9.77 61.29
N ASN A 141 -18.80 -8.43 61.18
CA ASN A 141 -19.27 -7.56 62.26
C ASN A 141 -20.24 -6.46 61.78
N GLN A 142 -21.34 -6.83 61.14
CA GLN A 142 -22.51 -5.92 61.12
C GLN A 142 -23.81 -6.68 61.41
N PRO A 143 -24.60 -6.23 62.40
CA PRO A 143 -25.91 -6.81 62.70
C PRO A 143 -26.91 -6.49 61.58
N GLU A 144 -27.78 -7.45 61.28
CA GLU A 144 -28.85 -7.37 60.29
C GLU A 144 -29.76 -6.14 60.49
N PRO A 145 -30.08 -5.38 59.43
CA PRO A 145 -31.28 -4.55 59.43
C PRO A 145 -32.45 -5.31 58.79
N VAL A 146 -33.54 -5.27 59.53
CA VAL A 146 -34.84 -5.88 59.29
C VAL A 146 -35.46 -5.44 57.95
N ARG A 147 -35.90 -6.44 57.19
CA ARG A 147 -37.01 -6.51 56.21
C ARG A 147 -37.93 -5.28 56.12
N THR A 148 -38.02 -4.69 54.91
CA THR A 148 -39.29 -4.12 54.40
C THR A 148 -39.39 -4.35 52.89
N GLU A 149 -40.39 -5.14 52.50
CA GLU A 149 -40.81 -5.42 51.12
C GLU A 149 -41.67 -4.27 50.56
N SER A 150 -41.53 -3.95 49.26
CA SER A 150 -42.55 -3.41 48.30
C SER A 150 -41.87 -2.53 47.23
N GLN A 151 -42.19 -2.46 45.94
CA GLN A 151 -43.02 -3.19 44.97
C GLN A 151 -42.72 -2.49 43.60
N ILE A 152 -42.35 -3.26 42.57
CA ILE A 152 -42.83 -3.27 41.16
C ILE A 152 -42.99 -1.93 40.36
N LEU A 153 -42.27 -1.81 39.22
CA LEU A 153 -42.44 -0.90 38.03
C LEU A 153 -43.84 -1.08 37.35
N PRO A 154 -44.46 -0.22 36.47
CA PRO A 154 -43.84 0.59 35.38
C PRO A 154 -44.57 1.87 34.79
N GLN A 155 -43.91 2.52 33.80
CA GLN A 155 -44.43 3.33 32.65
C GLN A 155 -44.59 4.89 32.68
N GLN A 156 -44.19 5.50 31.55
CA GLN A 156 -44.29 6.90 31.04
C GLN A 156 -45.23 6.90 29.78
N PRO A 157 -45.58 8.01 29.05
CA PRO A 157 -45.88 9.45 29.27
C PRO A 157 -47.24 9.91 28.59
N PRO A 158 -47.63 11.22 28.50
CA PRO A 158 -47.30 12.10 27.32
C PRO A 158 -47.05 13.61 27.66
N ILE A 159 -46.80 14.43 26.63
CA ILE A 159 -46.03 15.71 26.57
C ILE A 159 -46.93 17.01 26.49
N PRO A 160 -46.45 18.27 26.20
CA PRO A 160 -46.63 19.54 26.96
C PRO A 160 -47.57 20.56 26.19
N PRO A 161 -47.72 21.89 26.51
CA PRO A 161 -46.69 22.95 26.32
C PRO A 161 -46.85 24.22 27.21
N GLU A 162 -45.75 24.84 27.64
CA GLU A 162 -45.77 26.31 27.81
C GLU A 162 -44.40 26.93 27.49
N ALA A 163 -44.38 27.68 26.40
CA ALA A 163 -43.44 28.74 26.09
C ALA A 163 -44.32 29.95 25.72
N PRO A 164 -43.85 31.22 25.77
CA PRO A 164 -42.45 31.67 25.78
C PRO A 164 -42.16 32.86 26.72
N HIS A 165 -40.90 33.08 27.13
CA HIS A 165 -40.38 34.46 27.21
C HIS A 165 -38.88 34.47 26.91
N PHE A 166 -38.56 35.24 25.87
CA PHE A 166 -37.21 35.51 25.38
C PHE A 166 -36.38 36.27 26.42
N SER A 167 -35.15 35.80 26.66
CA SER A 167 -34.02 36.70 26.85
C SER A 167 -32.77 36.09 26.23
N ARG A 168 -32.20 36.92 25.37
CA ARG A 168 -31.10 36.71 24.45
C ARG A 168 -29.78 37.01 25.20
N ASP A 169 -28.70 36.42 24.68
CA ASP A 169 -27.28 36.68 25.00
C ASP A 169 -26.65 36.00 26.22
N LYS A 170 -26.14 34.78 25.98
CA LYS A 170 -24.76 34.41 26.35
C LYS A 170 -24.35 33.12 25.62
N ALA A 171 -23.75 33.28 24.43
CA ALA A 171 -23.01 32.21 23.79
C ALA A 171 -21.70 31.94 24.57
N PRO A 172 -21.27 30.68 24.77
CA PRO A 172 -19.92 30.39 25.24
C PRO A 172 -18.92 30.75 24.13
N SER A 173 -17.95 31.57 24.49
CA SER A 173 -16.89 32.12 23.64
C SER A 173 -16.09 31.06 22.89
N GLU A 174 -16.13 31.11 21.56
CA GLU A 174 -15.29 30.35 20.61
C GLU A 174 -13.79 30.72 20.64
N SER A 175 -13.30 31.40 21.69
CA SER A 175 -11.92 31.87 21.80
C SER A 175 -10.95 30.80 22.32
N ASN A 176 -11.42 29.77 23.03
CA ASN A 176 -10.54 28.76 23.63
C ASN A 176 -10.11 27.64 22.67
N VAL A 177 -10.88 27.37 21.61
CA VAL A 177 -10.55 26.28 20.67
C VAL A 177 -9.46 26.69 19.67
N ARG A 178 -9.38 27.99 19.32
CA ARG A 178 -8.37 28.49 18.38
C ARG A 178 -6.99 28.67 19.00
N GLN A 179 -6.89 28.93 20.31
CA GLN A 179 -5.60 29.09 20.99
C GLN A 179 -4.84 27.76 21.17
N PHE A 180 -5.54 26.62 21.26
CA PHE A 180 -4.89 25.31 21.40
C PHE A 180 -4.22 24.84 20.10
N ILE A 181 -4.64 25.34 18.94
CA ILE A 181 -4.08 24.97 17.63
C ILE A 181 -2.79 25.76 17.33
N ILE A 182 -2.66 27.00 17.83
CA ILE A 182 -1.49 27.86 17.56
C ILE A 182 -0.28 27.48 18.45
N GLY A 183 -0.50 26.85 19.61
CA GLY A 183 0.57 26.44 20.52
C GLY A 183 1.48 25.30 20.01
N LYS A 184 1.02 24.49 19.04
CA LYS A 184 1.77 23.30 18.57
C LYS A 184 2.67 23.52 17.35
N ILE A 185 2.67 24.71 16.73
CA ILE A 185 3.44 24.95 15.49
C ILE A 185 4.86 25.45 15.77
N LYS A 186 5.17 25.93 16.98
CA LYS A 186 6.52 26.43 17.29
C LYS A 186 7.61 25.36 17.47
N ASN A 187 7.26 24.06 17.54
CA ASN A 187 8.27 23.00 17.70
C ASN A 187 8.60 22.22 16.40
N VAL A 188 8.03 22.61 15.26
CA VAL A 188 8.33 21.99 13.95
C VAL A 188 9.39 22.78 13.17
N LEU A 189 9.90 23.89 13.72
CA LEU A 189 10.95 24.70 13.08
C LEU A 189 12.37 24.37 13.56
N VAL A 190 12.55 23.33 14.40
CA VAL A 190 13.89 22.83 14.79
C VAL A 190 14.35 21.64 13.91
N MET A 191 13.45 21.05 13.12
CA MET A 191 13.77 19.92 12.24
C MET A 191 14.26 20.30 10.82
N ARG A 192 14.65 21.57 10.59
CA ARG A 192 15.13 21.99 9.25
C ARG A 192 16.58 21.58 8.94
N ASN A 193 17.35 21.16 9.95
CA ASN A 193 18.77 20.80 9.80
C ASN A 193 19.03 19.28 9.70
N ILE A 194 18.02 18.43 9.90
CA ILE A 194 18.14 16.97 9.78
C ILE A 194 18.68 16.52 8.41
N PRO A 195 18.21 17.05 7.26
CA PRO A 195 18.75 16.63 5.97
C PRO A 195 20.23 17.04 5.81
N LEU A 196 20.64 18.19 6.34
CA LEU A 196 22.02 18.67 6.27
C LEU A 196 22.97 17.84 7.14
N VAL A 197 22.54 17.44 8.33
CA VAL A 197 23.32 16.56 9.21
C VAL A 197 23.50 15.16 8.60
N LEU A 198 22.45 14.62 7.96
CA LEU A 198 22.54 13.34 7.25
C LEU A 198 23.52 13.39 6.07
N ILE A 199 23.46 14.46 5.26
CA ILE A 199 24.38 14.65 4.14
C ILE A 199 25.83 14.78 4.64
N ALA A 200 26.07 15.57 5.69
CA ALA A 200 27.39 15.71 6.30
C ALA A 200 27.92 14.37 6.85
N ALA A 201 27.08 13.57 7.50
CA ALA A 201 27.46 12.26 8.00
C ALA A 201 27.89 11.31 6.87
N VAL A 202 27.13 11.24 5.77
CA VAL A 202 27.47 10.41 4.61
C VAL A 202 28.80 10.84 3.99
N MET A 203 29.04 12.15 3.85
CA MET A 203 30.29 12.69 3.32
C MET A 203 31.48 12.33 4.22
N ILE A 204 31.34 12.40 5.54
CA ILE A 204 32.38 12.01 6.49
C ILE A 204 32.68 10.50 6.37
N PHE A 205 31.66 9.65 6.33
CA PHE A 205 31.86 8.22 6.13
C PHE A 205 32.54 7.90 4.80
N PHE A 206 32.20 8.62 3.73
CA PHE A 206 32.82 8.44 2.42
C PHE A 206 34.30 8.83 2.42
N VAL A 207 34.66 9.96 3.07
CA VAL A 207 36.06 10.37 3.22
C VAL A 207 36.85 9.35 4.05
N ILE A 208 36.29 8.91 5.18
CA ILE A 208 36.91 7.87 6.02
C ILE A 208 37.10 6.59 5.22
N TYR A 209 36.09 6.17 4.47
CA TYR A 209 36.13 4.97 3.63
C TYR A 209 37.23 5.04 2.58
N ILE A 210 37.38 6.17 1.88
CA ILE A 210 38.46 6.35 0.90
C ILE A 210 39.83 6.29 1.57
N VAL A 211 40.01 6.98 2.71
CA VAL A 211 41.30 7.02 3.42
C VAL A 211 41.68 5.66 4.03
N TYR A 212 40.71 4.84 4.43
CA TYR A 212 40.96 3.53 5.04
C TYR A 212 41.06 2.36 4.04
N LEU A 213 40.54 2.52 2.81
CA LEU A 213 40.62 1.50 1.76
C LEU A 213 41.65 1.80 0.66
N GLN A 214 42.37 2.93 0.76
CA GLN A 214 43.63 3.15 0.04
C GLN A 214 44.81 2.60 0.83
#